data_AF-A0A4Q4TU85-F1
#
_entry.id   AF-A0A4Q4TU85-F1
#
_cell.length_a   1.000
_cell.length_b   1.000
_cell.length_c   1.000
_cell.angle_alpha   90.00
_cell.angle_beta   90.00
_cell.angle_gamma   90.00
#
_symmetry.space_group_name_H-M   'P 1'
#
loop_
_entity.id
_entity.type
_entity.pdbx_description
1 polymer ?
#
loop_
_entity_poly.entity_id
_entity_poly.type
_entity_poly.pdbx_seq_one_letter_code
_entity_poly.pdbx_strand_id
1 'polypeptide(L)'
;MVWLNITNPTVEERNLSAFSYLNSRDGKNFYVNRTAYSDEYKSLQFSSDFGLNLPQPYEWDSSHNNSTYENDWPNAWNVTEKDCRDINLICGGSGNADIANISNIYVGCGLLRAAPRRVNEGPAALFDDGSAWQAPVLTCATGLRATIKTVTFVMNGTRGLDSLSVRQIVPKSYTTNGDFPLWGMEDSGLELGGYRPAWGLISPNYESWNNVPSLRAPHLYLPGFSSAADVHVSEFGTGSQTSYNLPGTDFATTVMNTVLALNGPLQQNWPFDLIGSSSMAILRRWQELSWEPSKAGHIINLLWTDIAASAVVGTKDALGHLNAETPMHIMIRPYGKRVTFNLLFGIPAFILAGAIAALIFIALICTCFGGASLTRMRLRVKQVSIGRVFTTFLYPHTSNLTMTSSEWRRSNGEKTVRVGVVAQRGDDTEATHYRSAPDSSWAELPKLVKGQKTAYTL
;
A
#
# COMPACT_ATOMS: atom_id res chain seq x y z
N MET A 1 2.83 21.09 -28.32
CA MET A 1 2.94 22.37 -29.08
C MET A 1 4.30 23.03 -28.91
N VAL A 2 4.77 23.22 -27.67
CA VAL A 2 6.09 23.79 -27.39
C VAL A 2 7.22 22.97 -28.03
N TRP A 3 7.19 21.64 -27.92
CA TRP A 3 8.15 20.72 -28.57
C TRP A 3 8.35 21.00 -30.07
N LEU A 4 7.26 21.23 -30.81
CA LEU A 4 7.27 21.47 -32.26
C LEU A 4 7.54 22.93 -32.63
N ASN A 5 7.97 23.74 -31.67
CA ASN A 5 8.20 25.18 -31.83
C ASN A 5 6.99 25.94 -32.41
N ILE A 6 5.77 25.46 -32.11
CA ILE A 6 4.53 26.13 -32.49
C ILE A 6 4.31 27.37 -31.62
N THR A 7 4.76 27.32 -30.37
CA THR A 7 4.64 28.38 -29.38
C THR A 7 5.75 28.21 -28.33
N ASN A 8 5.88 29.15 -27.40
CA ASN A 8 6.93 29.17 -26.38
C ASN A 8 6.40 29.01 -24.94
N PRO A 9 7.22 28.47 -24.04
CA PRO A 9 6.97 28.55 -22.60
C PRO A 9 7.32 29.94 -22.06
N THR A 10 7.00 30.19 -20.79
CA THR A 10 7.50 31.37 -20.08
C THR A 10 9.01 31.22 -19.87
N VAL A 11 9.78 32.24 -20.26
CA VAL A 11 11.24 32.30 -20.05
C VAL A 11 11.57 33.66 -19.45
N GLU A 12 11.80 33.67 -18.14
CA GLU A 12 12.05 34.90 -17.36
C GLU A 12 13.32 35.62 -17.85
N GLU A 13 14.38 34.87 -18.16
CA GLU A 13 15.68 35.40 -18.64
C GLU A 13 15.56 36.23 -19.93
N ARG A 14 14.53 35.95 -20.74
CA ARG A 14 14.26 36.64 -22.01
C ARG A 14 13.05 37.56 -21.94
N ASN A 15 12.44 37.71 -20.76
CA ASN A 15 11.17 38.41 -20.56
C ASN A 15 10.07 37.96 -21.56
N LEU A 16 10.03 36.65 -21.85
CA LEU A 16 9.05 36.06 -22.76
C LEU A 16 7.95 35.38 -21.94
N SER A 17 6.71 35.85 -22.09
CA SER A 17 5.54 35.17 -21.52
C SER A 17 5.20 33.90 -22.31
N ALA A 18 4.61 32.91 -21.65
CA ALA A 18 4.04 31.76 -22.33
C ALA A 18 3.06 32.21 -23.43
N PHE A 19 3.06 31.47 -24.54
CA PHE A 19 2.18 31.73 -25.69
C PHE A 19 2.38 33.09 -26.38
N SER A 20 3.58 33.68 -26.28
CA SER A 20 3.89 34.98 -26.90
C SER A 20 3.78 34.98 -28.43
N TYR A 21 3.90 33.82 -29.07
CA TYR A 21 3.63 33.65 -30.50
C TYR A 21 2.90 32.33 -30.79
N LEU A 22 2.25 32.30 -31.96
CA LEU A 22 1.60 31.11 -32.50
C LEU A 22 2.06 30.90 -33.95
N ASN A 23 2.96 29.95 -34.15
CA ASN A 23 3.39 29.45 -35.46
C ASN A 23 2.54 28.22 -35.84
N SER A 24 1.23 28.43 -35.98
CA SER A 24 0.28 27.40 -36.44
C SER A 24 -0.71 27.99 -37.44
N ARG A 25 -1.18 27.17 -38.37
CA ARG A 25 -2.26 27.50 -39.31
C ARG A 25 -3.04 26.22 -39.63
N ASP A 26 -4.30 26.36 -40.00
CA ASP A 26 -5.13 25.22 -40.38
C ASP A 26 -4.46 24.45 -41.54
N GLY A 27 -4.43 23.12 -41.42
CA GLY A 27 -3.77 22.23 -42.38
C GLY A 27 -2.24 22.16 -42.27
N LYS A 28 -1.61 22.80 -41.26
CA LYS A 28 -0.19 22.59 -40.96
C LYS A 28 0.02 21.17 -40.41
N ASN A 29 0.81 20.37 -41.13
CA ASN A 29 1.11 18.99 -40.78
C ASN A 29 2.55 18.84 -40.31
N PHE A 30 2.77 17.95 -39.35
CA PHE A 30 4.08 17.55 -38.87
C PHE A 30 4.23 16.05 -39.08
N TYR A 31 5.32 15.65 -39.72
CA TYR A 31 5.64 14.23 -39.86
C TYR A 31 6.23 13.72 -38.54
N VAL A 32 5.69 12.63 -38.03
CA VAL A 32 6.19 11.95 -36.83
C VAL A 32 6.62 10.56 -37.26
N ASN A 33 7.92 10.31 -37.24
CA ASN A 33 8.47 8.99 -37.53
C ASN A 33 8.32 8.12 -36.26
N ARG A 34 7.44 7.13 -36.29
CA ARG A 34 7.23 6.23 -35.14
C ARG A 34 7.17 4.78 -35.61
N THR A 35 8.15 3.99 -35.18
CA THR A 35 8.32 2.58 -35.54
C THR A 35 8.05 1.59 -34.39
N ALA A 36 7.66 2.03 -33.19
CA ALA A 36 7.74 1.17 -32.00
C ALA A 36 6.43 0.54 -31.45
N TYR A 37 5.22 1.01 -31.81
CA TYR A 37 3.97 0.49 -31.22
C TYR A 37 2.81 0.44 -32.23
N SER A 38 2.96 -0.37 -33.28
CA SER A 38 2.16 -0.31 -34.52
C SER A 38 0.69 -0.74 -34.43
N ASP A 39 0.21 -1.30 -33.32
CA ASP A 39 -1.18 -1.76 -33.19
C ASP A 39 -2.10 -0.82 -32.42
N GLU A 40 -1.56 0.15 -31.68
CA GLU A 40 -2.37 1.02 -30.82
C GLU A 40 -3.25 1.98 -31.63
N TYR A 41 -2.85 2.34 -32.86
CA TYR A 41 -3.56 3.31 -33.72
C TYR A 41 -4.90 2.83 -34.25
N LYS A 42 -5.21 1.53 -34.11
CA LYS A 42 -6.43 0.91 -34.64
C LYS A 42 -7.64 1.10 -33.72
N SER A 43 -7.44 1.63 -32.52
CA SER A 43 -8.47 1.72 -31.48
C SER A 43 -8.46 3.07 -30.75
N LEU A 44 -9.44 3.28 -29.88
CA LEU A 44 -9.48 4.41 -28.96
C LEU A 44 -8.30 4.31 -27.97
N GLN A 45 -7.60 5.41 -27.69
CA GLN A 45 -6.49 5.41 -26.73
C GLN A 45 -6.63 6.54 -25.71
N PHE A 46 -6.47 6.19 -24.43
CA PHE A 46 -6.26 7.14 -23.34
C PHE A 46 -4.80 7.13 -22.93
N SER A 47 -4.32 8.30 -22.53
CA SER A 47 -2.92 8.52 -22.22
C SER A 47 -2.77 9.67 -21.24
N SER A 48 -2.17 9.42 -20.08
CA SER A 48 -1.73 10.45 -19.14
C SER A 48 -0.40 11.13 -19.56
N ASP A 49 0.27 10.62 -20.60
CA ASP A 49 1.51 11.16 -21.15
C ASP A 49 1.23 12.05 -22.36
N PHE A 50 1.41 13.36 -22.16
CA PHE A 50 1.20 14.35 -23.20
C PHE A 50 2.26 14.29 -24.33
N GLY A 51 3.34 13.54 -24.11
CA GLY A 51 4.41 13.28 -25.06
C GLY A 51 4.17 12.07 -25.97
N LEU A 52 3.12 11.27 -25.75
CA LEU A 52 2.93 9.98 -26.43
C LEU A 52 2.99 10.05 -27.96
N ASN A 53 2.51 11.13 -28.58
CA ASN A 53 2.51 11.28 -30.04
C ASN A 53 3.72 12.07 -30.58
N LEU A 54 4.72 12.34 -29.74
CA LEU A 54 5.95 13.02 -30.12
C LEU A 54 7.07 12.00 -30.33
N PRO A 55 8.03 12.28 -31.24
CA PRO A 55 9.25 11.50 -31.35
C PRO A 55 10.16 11.89 -30.18
N GLN A 56 9.95 11.30 -29.00
CA GLN A 56 10.84 11.48 -27.86
C GLN A 56 11.78 10.28 -27.74
N PRO A 57 13.07 10.50 -27.39
CA PRO A 57 13.91 9.43 -26.89
C PRO A 57 13.33 8.99 -25.54
N TYR A 58 12.75 7.80 -25.51
CA TYR A 58 12.22 7.17 -24.30
C TYR A 58 13.38 6.90 -23.34
N GLU A 59 13.44 7.56 -22.19
CA GLU A 59 14.59 7.52 -21.25
C GLU A 59 14.67 6.21 -20.45
N TRP A 60 13.66 5.33 -20.51
CA TRP A 60 13.64 4.09 -19.73
C TRP A 60 14.62 3.02 -20.26
N ASP A 61 15.16 3.18 -21.46
CA ASP A 61 16.08 2.20 -22.03
C ASP A 61 17.53 2.68 -21.99
N SER A 62 18.15 2.53 -20.81
CA SER A 62 19.60 2.67 -20.63
C SER A 62 20.43 1.64 -21.43
N SER A 63 19.82 0.79 -22.25
CA SER A 63 20.50 -0.22 -23.07
C SER A 63 20.49 0.04 -24.58
N HIS A 64 19.72 1.01 -25.09
CA HIS A 64 19.72 1.39 -26.52
C HIS A 64 20.51 2.67 -26.79
N ASN A 65 21.82 2.59 -26.54
CA ASN A 65 22.81 3.65 -26.79
C ASN A 65 23.02 4.02 -28.27
N ASN A 66 22.13 3.64 -29.20
CA ASN A 66 22.45 3.74 -30.63
C ASN A 66 21.27 3.79 -31.61
N SER A 67 20.12 4.33 -31.21
CA SER A 67 19.14 4.75 -32.22
C SER A 67 19.31 6.24 -32.51
N THR A 68 20.09 6.52 -33.55
CA THR A 68 20.04 7.75 -34.33
C THR A 68 18.63 7.90 -34.93
N TYR A 69 17.63 8.17 -34.11
CA TYR A 69 16.41 8.78 -34.62
C TYR A 69 16.79 10.22 -34.92
N GLU A 70 16.97 10.54 -36.21
CA GLU A 70 16.92 11.93 -36.66
C GLU A 70 15.57 12.48 -36.20
N ASN A 71 15.58 13.20 -35.08
CA ASN A 71 14.47 14.03 -34.70
C ASN A 71 14.43 15.14 -35.76
N ASP A 72 13.61 14.96 -36.80
CA ASP A 72 13.39 15.94 -37.87
C ASP A 72 12.98 17.32 -37.32
N TRP A 73 12.52 17.37 -36.06
CA TRP A 73 12.07 18.57 -35.38
C TRP A 73 13.04 18.96 -34.25
N PRO A 74 13.62 20.17 -34.28
CA PRO A 74 14.45 20.67 -33.20
C PRO A 74 13.60 20.93 -31.95
N ASN A 75 13.91 20.23 -30.84
CA ASN A 75 13.37 20.52 -29.52
C ASN A 75 13.97 21.82 -28.96
N ALA A 76 13.55 22.96 -29.52
CA ALA A 76 14.15 24.27 -29.27
C ALA A 76 14.05 24.76 -27.81
N TRP A 77 13.16 24.15 -27.02
CA TRP A 77 12.87 24.51 -25.63
C TRP A 77 13.32 23.46 -24.63
N ASN A 78 14.08 22.44 -25.08
CA ASN A 78 14.58 21.36 -24.23
C ASN A 78 13.49 20.69 -23.38
N VAL A 79 12.30 20.49 -23.97
CA VAL A 79 11.20 19.77 -23.32
C VAL A 79 11.64 18.33 -23.12
N THR A 80 11.39 17.76 -21.95
CA THR A 80 11.78 16.40 -21.56
C THR A 80 10.55 15.51 -21.38
N GLU A 81 10.75 14.20 -21.20
CA GLU A 81 9.66 13.29 -20.84
C GLU A 81 9.03 13.67 -19.49
N LYS A 82 9.84 14.15 -18.55
CA LYS A 82 9.37 14.64 -17.25
C LYS A 82 8.38 15.79 -17.43
N ASP A 83 8.68 16.75 -18.30
CA ASP A 83 7.77 17.87 -18.57
C ASP A 83 6.43 17.39 -19.12
N CYS A 84 6.42 16.35 -19.96
CA CYS A 84 5.21 15.74 -20.49
C CYS A 84 4.37 15.03 -19.42
N ARG A 85 5.01 14.44 -18.40
CA ARG A 85 4.34 13.80 -17.25
C ARG A 85 3.85 14.81 -16.22
N ASP A 86 4.62 15.88 -15.95
CA ASP A 86 4.29 16.92 -14.96
C ASP A 86 3.03 17.71 -15.33
N ILE A 87 2.67 17.79 -16.63
CA ILE A 87 1.40 18.38 -17.08
C ILE A 87 0.19 17.75 -16.37
N ASN A 88 0.23 16.44 -16.10
CA ASN A 88 -0.86 15.75 -15.43
C ASN A 88 -1.07 16.30 -14.01
N LEU A 89 0.02 16.40 -13.24
CA LEU A 89 0.01 16.91 -11.88
C LEU A 89 -0.46 18.37 -11.83
N ILE A 90 0.06 19.22 -12.72
CA ILE A 90 -0.31 20.64 -12.79
C ILE A 90 -1.80 20.81 -13.15
N CYS A 91 -2.30 20.00 -14.09
CA CYS A 91 -3.70 20.03 -14.50
C CYS A 91 -4.64 19.45 -13.42
N GLY A 92 -4.20 18.41 -12.72
CA GLY A 92 -4.93 17.80 -11.63
C GLY A 92 -5.00 18.67 -10.37
N GLY A 93 -3.96 19.48 -10.11
CA GLY A 93 -3.88 20.39 -8.98
C GLY A 93 -3.54 19.75 -7.64
N SER A 94 -3.55 18.42 -7.55
CA SER A 94 -3.15 17.63 -6.38
C SER A 94 -2.38 16.38 -6.80
N GLY A 95 -1.39 16.00 -5.99
CA GLY A 95 -0.55 14.81 -6.14
C GLY A 95 -0.53 13.94 -4.89
N ASN A 96 0.40 12.98 -4.88
CA ASN A 96 0.51 11.99 -3.81
C ASN A 96 0.92 12.57 -2.45
N ALA A 97 1.71 13.65 -2.44
CA ALA A 97 2.21 14.31 -1.22
C ALA A 97 1.23 15.35 -0.64
N ASP A 98 0.11 15.62 -1.32
CA ASP A 98 -0.89 16.55 -0.83
C ASP A 98 -1.76 15.92 0.25
N ILE A 99 -2.23 16.74 1.18
CA ILE A 99 -3.07 16.29 2.29
C ILE A 99 -4.44 15.81 1.78
N ALA A 100 -4.89 14.67 2.28
CA ALA A 100 -6.21 14.12 2.02
C ALA A 100 -7.29 14.94 2.76
N ASN A 101 -7.79 15.98 2.10
CA ASN A 101 -8.83 16.87 2.63
C ASN A 101 -9.92 17.14 1.59
N ILE A 102 -10.99 17.82 2.01
CA ILE A 102 -12.15 18.13 1.16
C ILE A 102 -11.84 19.11 0.00
N SER A 103 -10.72 19.84 0.08
CA SER A 103 -10.32 20.82 -0.93
C SER A 103 -9.52 20.20 -2.07
N ASN A 104 -8.79 19.12 -1.80
CA ASN A 104 -7.95 18.41 -2.78
C ASN A 104 -8.78 17.37 -3.53
N ILE A 105 -9.49 17.85 -4.55
CA ILE A 105 -10.40 17.06 -5.37
C ILE A 105 -9.66 16.25 -6.44
N TYR A 106 -10.17 15.07 -6.74
CA TYR A 106 -9.68 14.26 -7.85
C TYR A 106 -9.99 14.95 -9.17
N VAL A 107 -8.93 15.29 -9.90
CA VAL A 107 -8.96 15.67 -11.31
C VAL A 107 -7.91 14.86 -12.05
N GLY A 108 -8.35 14.09 -13.03
CA GLY A 108 -7.49 13.34 -13.94
C GLY A 108 -7.41 14.01 -15.29
N CYS A 109 -6.19 14.31 -15.74
CA CYS A 109 -5.94 14.93 -17.03
C CYS A 109 -5.20 14.00 -17.98
N GLY A 110 -5.48 14.12 -19.28
CA GLY A 110 -4.80 13.29 -20.27
C GLY A 110 -5.23 13.58 -21.69
N LEU A 111 -4.65 12.83 -22.60
CA LEU A 111 -4.98 12.78 -24.00
C LEU A 111 -5.93 11.62 -24.30
N LEU A 112 -6.96 11.92 -25.07
CA LEU A 112 -7.83 10.95 -25.71
C LEU A 112 -7.58 11.02 -27.21
N ARG A 113 -6.95 9.98 -27.76
CA ARG A 113 -6.93 9.78 -29.21
C ARG A 113 -8.23 9.09 -29.59
N ALA A 114 -8.98 9.76 -30.45
CA ALA A 114 -10.23 9.26 -30.97
C ALA A 114 -10.05 7.95 -31.74
N ALA A 115 -11.15 7.20 -31.85
CA ALA A 115 -11.16 6.03 -32.72
C ALA A 115 -10.95 6.50 -34.18
N PRO A 116 -10.02 5.86 -34.91
CA PRO A 116 -9.63 6.30 -36.24
C PRO A 116 -10.82 6.18 -37.20
N ARG A 117 -11.01 7.19 -38.05
CA ARG A 117 -11.94 7.14 -39.19
C ARG A 117 -11.19 7.14 -40.50
N ARG A 118 -11.70 6.37 -41.45
CA ARG A 118 -11.12 6.26 -42.78
C ARG A 118 -11.32 7.59 -43.54
N VAL A 119 -10.27 8.02 -44.23
CA VAL A 119 -10.25 9.26 -45.03
C VAL A 119 -10.41 8.94 -46.53
N ASN A 120 -9.90 7.79 -46.97
CA ASN A 120 -10.02 7.34 -48.36
C ASN A 120 -11.22 6.41 -48.58
N GLU A 121 -11.53 6.11 -49.85
CA GLU A 121 -12.64 5.22 -50.22
C GLU A 121 -12.47 3.81 -49.65
N GLY A 122 -13.59 3.18 -49.25
CA GLY A 122 -13.67 1.81 -48.76
C GLY A 122 -14.47 1.69 -47.44
N PRO A 123 -14.55 0.48 -46.84
CA PRO A 123 -15.35 0.29 -45.63
C PRO A 123 -14.78 1.07 -44.44
N ALA A 124 -15.64 1.86 -43.77
CA ALA A 124 -15.19 2.79 -42.74
C ALA A 124 -14.76 2.17 -41.38
N ALA A 125 -14.77 0.85 -41.26
CA ALA A 125 -14.28 0.12 -40.08
C ALA A 125 -13.33 -1.05 -40.43
N LEU A 126 -12.93 -1.16 -41.70
CA LEU A 126 -12.01 -2.21 -42.14
C LEU A 126 -10.65 -1.59 -42.48
N PHE A 127 -9.62 -2.02 -41.75
CA PHE A 127 -8.24 -1.61 -42.00
C PHE A 127 -7.65 -2.47 -43.12
N ASP A 128 -7.46 -1.86 -44.29
CA ASP A 128 -6.88 -2.50 -45.47
C ASP A 128 -5.48 -1.94 -45.77
N ASP A 129 -4.65 -2.67 -46.49
CA ASP A 129 -3.35 -2.16 -46.94
C ASP A 129 -3.52 -0.91 -47.82
N GLY A 130 -2.73 0.13 -47.53
CA GLY A 130 -2.83 1.44 -48.21
C GLY A 130 -4.05 2.28 -47.81
N SER A 131 -4.83 1.86 -46.80
CA SER A 131 -5.91 2.68 -46.24
C SER A 131 -5.37 3.89 -45.46
N ALA A 132 -6.03 5.03 -45.61
CA ALA A 132 -5.65 6.28 -44.93
C ALA A 132 -6.66 6.59 -43.81
N TRP A 133 -6.14 6.90 -42.63
CA TRP A 133 -6.96 7.10 -41.42
C TRP A 133 -6.60 8.41 -40.72
N GLN A 134 -7.60 8.98 -40.06
CA GLN A 134 -7.45 10.17 -39.24
C GLN A 134 -8.08 9.93 -37.86
N ALA A 135 -7.41 10.43 -36.82
CA ALA A 135 -7.92 10.44 -35.46
C ALA A 135 -7.59 11.78 -34.81
N PRO A 136 -8.59 12.57 -34.36
CA PRO A 136 -8.30 13.73 -33.52
C PRO A 136 -7.72 13.30 -32.17
N VAL A 137 -6.83 14.14 -31.63
CA VAL A 137 -6.31 14.02 -30.28
C VAL A 137 -6.94 15.13 -29.44
N LEU A 138 -7.68 14.75 -28.42
CA LEU A 138 -8.37 15.65 -27.50
C LEU A 138 -7.62 15.68 -26.17
N THR A 139 -7.53 16.85 -25.55
CA THR A 139 -7.10 16.97 -24.16
C THR A 139 -8.34 16.97 -23.27
N CYS A 140 -8.37 16.10 -22.27
CA CYS A 140 -9.49 15.95 -21.36
C CYS A 140 -9.04 16.20 -19.92
N ALA A 141 -9.88 16.87 -19.15
CA ALA A 141 -9.80 16.96 -17.69
C ALA A 141 -11.10 16.40 -17.12
N THR A 142 -11.00 15.41 -16.25
CA THR A 142 -12.14 14.69 -15.70
C THR A 142 -12.12 14.73 -14.19
N GLY A 143 -13.22 15.17 -13.58
CA GLY A 143 -13.42 15.14 -12.13
C GLY A 143 -14.43 14.08 -11.70
N LEU A 144 -14.31 13.65 -10.45
CA LEU A 144 -15.26 12.73 -9.83
C LEU A 144 -16.18 13.48 -8.88
N ARG A 145 -17.50 13.19 -8.95
CA ARG A 145 -18.47 13.74 -8.00
C ARG A 145 -19.52 12.71 -7.59
N ALA A 146 -19.83 12.70 -6.31
CA ALA A 146 -20.98 12.01 -5.76
C ALA A 146 -22.24 12.88 -5.89
N THR A 147 -23.34 12.29 -6.38
CA THR A 147 -24.62 12.98 -6.57
C THR A 147 -25.77 12.10 -6.11
N ILE A 148 -26.85 12.72 -5.61
CA ILE A 148 -28.06 12.00 -5.22
C ILE A 148 -29.06 12.04 -6.38
N LYS A 149 -29.58 10.87 -6.75
CA LYS A 149 -30.59 10.73 -7.79
C LYS A 149 -31.80 9.96 -7.25
N THR A 150 -32.99 10.32 -7.72
CA THR A 150 -34.22 9.58 -7.48
C THR A 150 -34.41 8.56 -8.59
N VAL A 151 -34.52 7.28 -8.22
CA VAL A 151 -34.75 6.17 -9.15
C VAL A 151 -36.18 5.67 -8.99
N THR A 152 -36.94 5.67 -10.07
CA THR A 152 -38.30 5.14 -10.12
C THR A 152 -38.28 3.76 -10.76
N PHE A 153 -38.78 2.77 -10.03
CA PHE A 153 -38.92 1.41 -10.52
C PHE A 153 -40.36 1.12 -10.91
N VAL A 154 -40.54 0.27 -11.93
CA VAL A 154 -41.84 -0.30 -12.30
C VAL A 154 -41.73 -1.81 -12.20
N MET A 155 -42.69 -2.42 -11.53
CA MET A 155 -42.78 -3.87 -11.39
C MET A 155 -44.14 -4.34 -11.90
N ASN A 156 -44.14 -5.34 -12.76
CA ASN A 156 -45.36 -6.02 -13.19
C ASN A 156 -45.39 -7.37 -12.47
N GLY A 157 -46.08 -7.44 -11.31
CA GLY A 157 -45.95 -8.45 -10.24
C GLY A 157 -46.19 -9.94 -10.58
N THR A 158 -46.10 -10.32 -11.84
CA THR A 158 -46.23 -11.68 -12.36
C THR A 158 -44.94 -12.51 -12.26
N ARG A 159 -43.75 -11.89 -12.10
CA ARG A 159 -42.45 -12.59 -12.04
C ARG A 159 -41.52 -12.12 -10.90
N GLY A 160 -42.05 -11.53 -9.82
CA GLY A 160 -41.21 -11.03 -8.72
C GLY A 160 -40.20 -9.95 -9.16
N LEU A 161 -38.96 -10.00 -8.66
CA LEU A 161 -37.91 -9.02 -9.00
C LEU A 161 -37.48 -9.06 -10.47
N ASP A 162 -37.70 -10.15 -11.20
CA ASP A 162 -37.39 -10.23 -12.64
C ASP A 162 -38.30 -9.32 -13.47
N SER A 163 -39.43 -8.91 -12.91
CA SER A 163 -40.33 -7.93 -13.52
C SER A 163 -40.01 -6.48 -13.15
N LEU A 164 -38.97 -6.26 -12.33
CA LEU A 164 -38.51 -4.93 -11.93
C LEU A 164 -37.72 -4.29 -13.08
N SER A 165 -38.17 -3.13 -13.53
CA SER A 165 -37.48 -2.31 -14.52
C SER A 165 -37.27 -0.90 -13.98
N VAL A 166 -36.12 -0.31 -14.31
CA VAL A 166 -35.86 1.09 -14.01
C VAL A 166 -36.61 1.93 -15.03
N ARG A 167 -37.62 2.70 -14.58
CA ARG A 167 -38.40 3.59 -15.44
C ARG A 167 -37.69 4.92 -15.65
N GLN A 168 -37.12 5.47 -14.57
CA GLN A 168 -36.60 6.82 -14.59
C GLN A 168 -35.50 6.99 -13.55
N ILE A 169 -34.44 7.72 -13.92
CA ILE A 169 -33.38 8.17 -13.03
C ILE A 169 -33.27 9.68 -13.21
N VAL A 170 -33.58 10.46 -12.17
CA VAL A 170 -33.50 11.94 -12.22
C VAL A 170 -32.63 12.49 -11.08
N PRO A 171 -31.84 13.54 -11.32
CA PRO A 171 -31.17 14.27 -10.25
C PRO A 171 -32.18 14.74 -9.20
N LYS A 172 -31.83 14.61 -7.91
CA LYS A 172 -32.67 15.14 -6.84
C LYS A 172 -32.66 16.67 -6.92
N SER A 173 -33.84 17.29 -6.99
CA SER A 173 -33.99 18.74 -6.90
C SER A 173 -34.11 19.17 -5.44
N TYR A 174 -33.60 20.35 -5.14
CA TYR A 174 -33.61 20.95 -3.80
C TYR A 174 -34.25 22.33 -3.92
N THR A 175 -35.16 22.64 -2.99
CA THR A 175 -35.92 23.90 -3.00
C THR A 175 -35.14 25.05 -2.39
N THR A 176 -34.38 24.79 -1.32
CA THR A 176 -33.57 25.78 -0.62
C THR A 176 -32.18 25.25 -0.34
N ASN A 177 -31.22 26.14 -0.06
CA ASN A 177 -29.86 25.74 0.30
C ASN A 177 -29.80 24.91 1.60
N GLY A 178 -30.79 25.07 2.50
CA GLY A 178 -30.91 24.25 3.71
C GLY A 178 -31.30 22.80 3.42
N ASP A 179 -31.96 22.54 2.29
CA ASP A 179 -32.36 21.20 1.84
C ASP A 179 -31.22 20.41 1.19
N PHE A 180 -30.08 21.07 0.93
CA PHE A 180 -28.91 20.39 0.41
C PHE A 180 -28.43 19.31 1.39
N PRO A 181 -28.02 18.15 0.87
CA PRO A 181 -27.43 17.11 1.69
C PRO A 181 -26.14 17.65 2.33
N LEU A 182 -25.93 17.25 3.58
CA LEU A 182 -24.70 17.52 4.28
C LEU A 182 -23.73 16.37 3.98
N TRP A 183 -22.69 16.69 3.24
CA TRP A 183 -21.58 15.78 2.96
C TRP A 183 -20.53 15.93 4.04
N GLY A 184 -19.94 14.82 4.45
CA GLY A 184 -18.78 14.79 5.34
C GLY A 184 -17.65 13.99 4.70
N MET A 185 -16.43 14.38 5.04
CA MET A 185 -15.21 13.66 4.67
C MET A 185 -14.33 13.50 5.90
N GLU A 186 -13.63 12.38 6.01
CA GLU A 186 -12.63 12.17 7.05
C GLU A 186 -11.39 13.03 6.79
N ASP A 187 -10.94 13.77 7.81
CA ASP A 187 -9.69 14.53 7.78
C ASP A 187 -8.71 13.94 8.81
N SER A 188 -7.72 13.20 8.30
CA SER A 188 -6.69 12.54 9.10
C SER A 188 -5.38 13.32 9.15
N GLY A 189 -5.25 14.40 8.38
CA GLY A 189 -3.97 15.09 8.14
C GLY A 189 -2.91 14.24 7.46
N LEU A 190 -3.29 13.12 6.83
CA LEU A 190 -2.38 12.24 6.08
C LEU A 190 -2.35 12.60 4.60
N GLU A 191 -1.30 12.20 3.91
CA GLU A 191 -1.10 12.42 2.47
C GLU A 191 -1.95 11.47 1.62
N LEU A 192 -2.44 11.95 0.47
CA LEU A 192 -3.28 11.21 -0.48
C LEU A 192 -2.61 9.93 -1.01
N GLY A 193 -1.28 9.90 -1.09
CA GLY A 193 -0.52 8.75 -1.57
C GLY A 193 -0.58 7.53 -0.66
N GLY A 194 -0.87 7.72 0.64
CA GLY A 194 -0.92 6.63 1.62
C GLY A 194 -2.28 6.46 2.29
N TYR A 195 -3.23 7.35 2.00
CA TYR A 195 -4.50 7.41 2.71
C TYR A 195 -5.64 7.86 1.80
N ARG A 196 -6.74 7.12 1.86
CA ARG A 196 -7.95 7.36 1.08
C ARG A 196 -9.09 7.69 2.06
N PRO A 197 -9.48 8.97 2.20
CA PRO A 197 -10.45 9.40 3.22
C PRO A 197 -11.83 8.81 2.96
N ALA A 198 -12.53 8.45 4.02
CA ALA A 198 -13.94 8.10 3.92
C ALA A 198 -14.77 9.35 3.64
N TRP A 199 -15.78 9.23 2.79
CA TRP A 199 -16.70 10.30 2.45
C TRP A 199 -18.13 9.79 2.36
N GLY A 200 -19.10 10.68 2.62
CA GLY A 200 -20.50 10.29 2.56
C GLY A 200 -21.46 11.34 3.11
N LEU A 201 -22.70 10.92 3.29
CA LEU A 201 -23.74 11.75 3.91
C LEU A 201 -23.63 11.66 5.43
N ILE A 202 -23.69 12.81 6.09
CA ILE A 202 -23.66 12.89 7.55
C ILE A 202 -24.95 13.54 8.08
N SER A 203 -25.32 13.18 9.32
CA SER A 203 -26.45 13.83 10.00
C SER A 203 -26.08 15.26 10.39
N PRO A 204 -27.03 16.22 10.36
CA PRO A 204 -26.80 17.61 10.77
C PRO A 204 -26.14 17.77 12.16
N ASN A 205 -26.34 16.80 13.06
CA ASN A 205 -25.74 16.82 14.40
C ASN A 205 -24.20 16.72 14.38
N TYR A 206 -23.61 16.28 13.27
CA TYR A 206 -22.16 16.12 13.10
C TYR A 206 -21.54 17.19 12.19
N GLU A 207 -22.28 18.24 11.83
CA GLU A 207 -21.81 19.31 10.95
C GLU A 207 -20.56 20.02 11.50
N SER A 208 -20.46 20.17 12.82
CA SER A 208 -19.33 20.80 13.51
C SER A 208 -18.39 19.79 14.18
N TRP A 209 -18.36 18.55 13.73
CA TRP A 209 -17.52 17.52 14.35
C TRP A 209 -16.05 17.70 13.96
N ASN A 210 -15.14 17.65 14.94
CA ASN A 210 -13.70 17.76 14.69
C ASN A 210 -13.22 16.57 13.85
N ASN A 211 -12.36 16.84 12.85
CA ASN A 211 -11.81 15.85 11.89
C ASN A 211 -12.82 15.29 10.88
N VAL A 212 -14.01 15.89 10.78
CA VAL A 212 -14.97 15.60 9.69
C VAL A 212 -15.41 16.92 9.06
N PRO A 213 -14.57 17.53 8.19
CA PRO A 213 -14.99 18.68 7.40
C PRO A 213 -16.28 18.34 6.66
N SER A 214 -17.24 19.26 6.75
CA SER A 214 -18.57 19.09 6.21
C SER A 214 -18.92 20.18 5.19
N LEU A 215 -19.75 19.82 4.21
CA LEU A 215 -20.16 20.70 3.12
C LEU A 215 -21.63 20.47 2.77
N ARG A 216 -22.45 21.52 2.79
CA ARG A 216 -23.81 21.51 2.25
C ARG A 216 -23.78 21.85 0.77
N ALA A 217 -23.96 20.84 -0.07
CA ALA A 217 -23.94 21.01 -1.52
C ALA A 217 -24.78 19.93 -2.22
N PRO A 218 -25.33 20.21 -3.41
CA PRO A 218 -26.08 19.20 -4.17
C PRO A 218 -25.21 18.00 -4.61
N HIS A 219 -23.89 18.15 -4.59
CA HIS A 219 -22.90 17.13 -4.92
C HIS A 219 -21.61 17.34 -4.14
N LEU A 220 -20.84 16.27 -3.95
CA LEU A 220 -19.51 16.30 -3.36
C LEU A 220 -18.49 15.93 -4.44
N TYR A 221 -17.49 16.78 -4.68
CA TYR A 221 -16.32 16.36 -5.45
C TYR A 221 -15.47 15.43 -4.60
N LEU A 222 -15.11 14.29 -5.17
CA LEU A 222 -14.39 13.26 -4.43
C LEU A 222 -12.91 13.64 -4.33
N PRO A 223 -12.25 13.39 -3.20
CA PRO A 223 -10.84 13.68 -3.02
C PRO A 223 -10.00 12.64 -3.75
N GLY A 224 -8.77 12.99 -4.09
CA GLY A 224 -7.85 12.08 -4.74
C GLY A 224 -6.96 12.78 -5.75
N PHE A 225 -6.13 11.99 -6.44
CA PHE A 225 -5.26 12.49 -7.48
C PHE A 225 -5.12 11.47 -8.61
N SER A 226 -4.75 11.97 -9.78
CA SER A 226 -4.31 11.15 -10.90
C SER A 226 -2.80 11.36 -11.08
N SER A 227 -2.08 10.28 -11.34
CA SER A 227 -0.62 10.29 -11.46
C SER A 227 -0.20 9.34 -12.56
N ALA A 228 0.71 9.78 -13.42
CA ALA A 228 1.29 8.95 -14.47
C ALA A 228 2.13 7.78 -13.92
N ALA A 229 2.61 7.86 -12.67
CA ALA A 229 3.36 6.79 -12.01
C ALA A 229 2.46 5.72 -11.36
N ASP A 230 1.29 6.11 -10.85
CA ASP A 230 0.32 5.18 -10.24
C ASP A 230 -0.47 4.36 -11.28
N VAL A 231 -0.36 4.75 -12.55
CA VAL A 231 -0.97 4.10 -13.72
C VAL A 231 -0.32 2.74 -14.06
N HIS A 232 0.84 2.41 -13.50
CA HIS A 232 1.55 1.14 -13.76
C HIS A 232 1.14 -0.03 -12.86
N VAL A 233 0.38 0.21 -11.79
CA VAL A 233 -0.12 -0.85 -10.92
C VAL A 233 -1.61 -0.96 -11.16
N SER A 234 -1.99 -1.83 -12.08
CA SER A 234 -3.38 -2.17 -12.33
C SER A 234 -4.03 -2.70 -11.04
N GLU A 235 -4.69 -1.86 -10.24
CA GLU A 235 -5.35 -2.30 -8.99
C GLU A 235 -6.38 -3.42 -9.25
N PHE A 236 -6.90 -3.48 -10.48
CA PHE A 236 -7.81 -4.52 -10.99
C PHE A 236 -7.17 -5.60 -11.89
N GLY A 237 -5.86 -5.55 -12.13
CA GLY A 237 -5.16 -6.56 -12.93
C GLY A 237 -4.76 -7.78 -12.10
N THR A 238 -4.60 -8.92 -12.76
CA THR A 238 -4.13 -10.17 -12.14
C THR A 238 -2.72 -10.00 -11.58
N GLY A 239 -2.59 -9.84 -10.25
CA GLY A 239 -1.30 -9.81 -9.55
C GLY A 239 -0.99 -8.55 -8.74
N SER A 240 -1.88 -7.55 -8.73
CA SER A 240 -1.69 -6.34 -7.92
C SER A 240 -2.24 -6.52 -6.50
N GLN A 241 -1.63 -5.85 -5.52
CA GLN A 241 -2.19 -5.70 -4.18
C GLN A 241 -3.41 -4.79 -4.28
N THR A 242 -4.59 -5.40 -4.39
CA THR A 242 -5.88 -4.70 -4.46
C THR A 242 -5.96 -3.63 -3.37
N SER A 243 -6.14 -2.38 -3.76
CA SER A 243 -6.77 -1.41 -2.87
C SER A 243 -8.14 -1.93 -2.48
N TYR A 244 -8.57 -1.64 -1.26
CA TYR A 244 -9.88 -2.05 -0.79
C TYR A 244 -10.92 -1.42 -1.73
N ASN A 245 -11.67 -2.18 -2.54
CA ASN A 245 -12.69 -1.59 -3.43
C ASN A 245 -13.91 -1.10 -2.62
N LEU A 246 -13.68 -0.14 -1.72
CA LEU A 246 -14.65 0.33 -0.76
C LEU A 246 -15.45 1.48 -1.38
N PRO A 247 -16.79 1.33 -1.50
CA PRO A 247 -17.66 2.32 -2.13
C PRO A 247 -17.62 3.72 -1.51
N GLY A 248 -17.18 3.85 -0.25
CA GLY A 248 -17.15 5.11 0.49
C GLY A 248 -15.76 5.74 0.64
N THR A 249 -14.73 5.21 -0.03
CA THR A 249 -13.36 5.71 0.06
C THR A 249 -12.77 5.89 -1.33
N ASP A 250 -12.41 4.81 -2.00
CA ASP A 250 -11.35 4.81 -3.02
C ASP A 250 -11.68 4.09 -4.31
N PHE A 251 -12.76 3.30 -4.35
CA PHE A 251 -13.18 2.63 -5.59
C PHE A 251 -13.31 3.62 -6.76
N ALA A 252 -13.85 4.82 -6.53
CA ALA A 252 -14.17 5.77 -7.59
C ALA A 252 -12.91 6.32 -8.26
N THR A 253 -11.91 6.69 -7.45
CA THR A 253 -10.61 7.21 -7.91
C THR A 253 -9.79 6.12 -8.57
N THR A 254 -9.80 4.91 -8.00
CA THR A 254 -9.14 3.73 -8.54
C THR A 254 -9.69 3.34 -9.92
N VAL A 255 -11.02 3.33 -10.08
CA VAL A 255 -11.66 3.09 -11.38
C VAL A 255 -11.29 4.17 -12.38
N MET A 256 -11.30 5.44 -11.98
CA MET A 256 -10.97 6.53 -12.90
C MET A 256 -9.50 6.50 -13.34
N ASN A 257 -8.56 6.23 -12.43
CA ASN A 257 -7.16 6.03 -12.78
C ASN A 257 -6.96 4.84 -13.74
N THR A 258 -7.79 3.79 -13.62
CA THR A 258 -7.79 2.66 -14.57
C THR A 258 -8.26 3.08 -15.97
N VAL A 259 -9.27 3.94 -16.06
CA VAL A 259 -9.77 4.48 -17.35
C VAL A 259 -8.72 5.37 -18.03
N LEU A 260 -8.01 6.18 -17.25
CA LEU A 260 -7.03 7.15 -17.75
C LEU A 260 -5.62 6.58 -17.96
N ALA A 261 -5.42 5.29 -17.68
CA ALA A 261 -4.12 4.63 -17.71
C ALA A 261 -3.52 4.52 -19.12
N LEU A 262 -2.26 4.95 -19.25
CA LEU A 262 -1.35 4.69 -20.38
C LEU A 262 -1.08 3.20 -20.53
N ASN A 263 -1.27 2.64 -21.72
CA ASN A 263 -1.06 1.20 -21.97
C ASN A 263 -1.70 0.35 -20.88
N GLY A 264 -2.83 0.86 -20.36
CA GLY A 264 -3.40 0.41 -19.11
C GLY A 264 -4.03 -0.98 -19.25
N PRO A 265 -4.68 -1.46 -18.18
CA PRO A 265 -5.36 -2.75 -18.18
C PRO A 265 -6.25 -2.91 -19.40
N LEU A 266 -6.98 -1.85 -19.76
CA LEU A 266 -7.90 -1.76 -20.90
C LEU A 266 -7.27 -2.08 -22.26
N GLN A 267 -5.95 -1.92 -22.41
CA GLN A 267 -5.22 -2.11 -23.66
C GLN A 267 -4.47 -3.46 -23.71
N GLN A 268 -3.96 -3.97 -22.58
CA GLN A 268 -3.11 -5.17 -22.59
C GLN A 268 -3.70 -6.39 -21.88
N ASN A 269 -4.44 -6.21 -20.77
CA ASN A 269 -4.78 -7.31 -19.85
C ASN A 269 -6.24 -7.27 -19.35
N TRP A 270 -7.13 -6.54 -20.02
CA TRP A 270 -8.55 -6.54 -19.67
C TRP A 270 -9.24 -7.76 -20.29
N PRO A 271 -10.11 -8.46 -19.54
CA PRO A 271 -10.74 -9.69 -20.02
C PRO A 271 -11.67 -9.51 -21.24
N PHE A 272 -12.00 -8.27 -21.60
CA PHE A 272 -12.84 -7.94 -22.75
C PHE A 272 -12.34 -6.66 -23.43
N ASP A 273 -12.63 -6.51 -24.72
CA ASP A 273 -12.24 -5.33 -25.46
C ASP A 273 -13.15 -4.15 -25.12
N LEU A 274 -12.62 -3.13 -24.43
CA LEU A 274 -13.33 -1.88 -24.11
C LEU A 274 -12.95 -0.71 -25.03
N ILE A 275 -11.87 -0.83 -25.79
CA ILE A 275 -11.30 0.25 -26.61
C ILE A 275 -11.62 0.09 -28.10
N GLY A 276 -12.16 -1.05 -28.50
CA GLY A 276 -12.50 -1.38 -29.88
C GLY A 276 -11.29 -1.85 -30.68
N SER A 277 -10.32 -2.53 -30.06
CA SER A 277 -9.16 -3.10 -30.73
C SER A 277 -9.48 -4.36 -31.53
N SER A 278 -10.46 -5.14 -31.07
CA SER A 278 -10.88 -6.42 -31.67
C SER A 278 -12.39 -6.50 -31.93
N SER A 279 -13.19 -5.61 -31.34
CA SER A 279 -14.64 -5.53 -31.51
C SER A 279 -15.03 -4.36 -32.43
N MET A 280 -15.48 -4.69 -33.64
CA MET A 280 -15.97 -3.70 -34.61
C MET A 280 -17.16 -2.89 -34.08
N ALA A 281 -18.04 -3.50 -33.27
CA ALA A 281 -19.19 -2.80 -32.69
C ALA A 281 -18.76 -1.68 -31.73
N ILE A 282 -17.75 -1.97 -30.91
CA ILE A 282 -17.18 -1.01 -29.96
C ILE A 282 -16.39 0.07 -30.68
N LEU A 283 -15.58 -0.32 -31.68
CA LEU A 283 -14.87 0.62 -32.54
C LEU A 283 -15.84 1.61 -33.20
N ARG A 284 -16.94 1.12 -33.79
CA ARG A 284 -17.97 1.98 -34.39
C ARG A 284 -18.59 2.95 -33.40
N ARG A 285 -18.93 2.45 -32.20
CA ARG A 285 -19.48 3.29 -31.13
C ARG A 285 -18.51 4.40 -30.74
N TRP A 286 -17.22 4.09 -30.63
CA TRP A 286 -16.20 5.08 -30.32
C TRP A 286 -15.92 6.03 -31.47
N GLN A 287 -15.98 5.59 -32.72
CA GLN A 287 -15.89 6.48 -33.88
C GLN A 287 -16.98 7.55 -33.82
N GLU A 288 -18.22 7.21 -33.45
CA GLU A 288 -19.34 8.16 -33.33
C GLU A 288 -19.12 9.19 -32.21
N LEU A 289 -18.62 8.76 -31.05
CA LEU A 289 -18.55 9.58 -29.84
C LEU A 289 -17.24 10.38 -29.71
N SER A 290 -16.11 9.89 -30.23
CA SER A 290 -14.78 10.44 -29.92
C SER A 290 -14.36 11.61 -30.81
N TRP A 291 -15.04 11.83 -31.93
CA TRP A 291 -14.68 12.88 -32.90
C TRP A 291 -15.16 14.27 -32.49
N GLU A 292 -16.20 14.35 -31.67
CA GLU A 292 -16.77 15.62 -31.23
C GLU A 292 -16.36 15.87 -29.77
N PRO A 293 -15.71 17.01 -29.44
CA PRO A 293 -15.28 17.28 -28.07
C PRO A 293 -16.43 17.23 -27.05
N SER A 294 -17.64 17.64 -27.46
CA SER A 294 -18.85 17.60 -26.63
C SER A 294 -19.28 16.17 -26.26
N LYS A 295 -19.04 15.19 -27.15
CA LYS A 295 -19.46 13.78 -26.98
C LYS A 295 -18.34 12.90 -26.42
N ALA A 296 -17.08 13.30 -26.61
CA ALA A 296 -15.93 12.54 -26.14
C ALA A 296 -15.98 12.30 -24.62
N GLY A 297 -16.50 13.25 -23.84
CA GLY A 297 -16.72 13.08 -22.40
C GLY A 297 -17.71 11.96 -22.04
N HIS A 298 -18.64 11.59 -22.94
CA HIS A 298 -19.53 10.44 -22.71
C HIS A 298 -18.79 9.10 -22.74
N ILE A 299 -17.67 9.02 -23.45
CA ILE A 299 -16.86 7.80 -23.49
C ILE A 299 -16.30 7.51 -22.11
N ILE A 300 -15.70 8.51 -21.47
CA ILE A 300 -15.14 8.40 -20.12
C ILE A 300 -16.25 8.02 -19.13
N ASN A 301 -17.44 8.63 -19.24
CA ASN A 301 -18.59 8.29 -18.40
C ASN A 301 -19.04 6.83 -18.58
N LEU A 302 -19.11 6.33 -19.82
CA LEU A 302 -19.52 4.95 -20.12
C LEU A 302 -18.50 3.95 -19.59
N LEU A 303 -17.20 4.16 -19.86
CA LEU A 303 -16.13 3.29 -19.38
C LEU A 303 -16.06 3.28 -17.85
N TRP A 304 -16.11 4.46 -17.22
CA TRP A 304 -16.11 4.55 -15.77
C TRP A 304 -17.32 3.84 -15.16
N THR A 305 -18.51 4.00 -15.74
CA THR A 305 -19.74 3.36 -15.23
C THR A 305 -19.68 1.85 -15.32
N ASP A 306 -19.18 1.30 -16.43
CA ASP A 306 -19.08 -0.15 -16.65
C ASP A 306 -18.09 -0.81 -15.67
N ILE A 307 -16.92 -0.20 -15.50
CA ILE A 307 -15.89 -0.69 -14.57
C ILE A 307 -16.35 -0.47 -13.12
N ALA A 308 -16.92 0.69 -12.78
CA ALA A 308 -17.41 0.99 -11.43
C ALA A 308 -18.57 0.07 -11.03
N ALA A 309 -19.48 -0.25 -11.96
CA ALA A 309 -20.54 -1.22 -11.71
C ALA A 309 -19.95 -2.59 -11.37
N SER A 310 -18.94 -3.04 -12.11
CA SER A 310 -18.25 -4.30 -11.83
C SER A 310 -17.54 -4.29 -10.47
N ALA A 311 -16.92 -3.17 -10.10
CA ALA A 311 -16.21 -3.00 -8.83
C ALA A 311 -17.15 -3.00 -7.60
N VAL A 312 -18.39 -2.50 -7.75
CA VAL A 312 -19.32 -2.31 -6.63
C VAL A 312 -20.41 -3.39 -6.56
N VAL A 313 -20.86 -3.95 -7.69
CA VAL A 313 -21.95 -4.94 -7.72
C VAL A 313 -21.47 -6.33 -7.27
N GLY A 314 -20.15 -6.61 -7.33
CA GLY A 314 -19.53 -7.87 -6.89
C GLY A 314 -19.19 -7.96 -5.40
N THR A 315 -19.26 -6.87 -4.63
CA THR A 315 -18.82 -6.87 -3.22
C THR A 315 -19.76 -7.60 -2.24
N LYS A 316 -20.85 -8.20 -2.75
CA LYS A 316 -21.80 -8.98 -1.94
C LYS A 316 -21.29 -10.36 -1.52
N ASP A 317 -20.11 -10.81 -1.95
CA ASP A 317 -19.70 -12.20 -1.75
C ASP A 317 -18.68 -12.44 -0.60
N ALA A 318 -18.30 -11.43 0.18
CA ALA A 318 -17.50 -11.67 1.39
C ALA A 318 -18.29 -12.44 2.49
N LEU A 319 -19.62 -12.47 2.36
CA LEU A 319 -20.54 -13.24 3.21
C LEU A 319 -21.05 -14.53 2.51
N GLY A 320 -20.55 -14.83 1.31
CA GLY A 320 -20.91 -16.00 0.52
C GLY A 320 -22.27 -15.90 -0.20
N HIS A 321 -22.34 -16.50 -1.38
CA HIS A 321 -23.58 -16.81 -2.07
C HIS A 321 -24.47 -17.66 -1.13
N LEU A 322 -25.70 -17.19 -0.86
CA LEU A 322 -26.72 -17.93 -0.09
C LEU A 322 -26.37 -18.27 1.37
N ASN A 323 -25.74 -17.37 2.14
CA ASN A 323 -25.38 -17.66 3.54
C ASN A 323 -24.59 -18.98 3.66
N ALA A 324 -23.59 -19.19 2.80
CA ALA A 324 -22.72 -20.35 2.95
C ALA A 324 -22.10 -20.32 4.35
N GLU A 325 -22.27 -21.42 5.11
CA GLU A 325 -21.93 -21.53 6.53
C GLU A 325 -20.44 -21.30 6.85
N THR A 326 -19.58 -21.25 5.83
CA THR A 326 -18.16 -20.96 5.97
C THR A 326 -17.89 -19.48 5.71
N PRO A 327 -17.57 -18.68 6.75
CA PRO A 327 -17.19 -17.29 6.55
C PRO A 327 -15.94 -17.22 5.68
N MET A 328 -16.02 -16.48 4.58
CA MET A 328 -14.86 -16.22 3.74
C MET A 328 -13.84 -15.46 4.59
N HIS A 329 -12.59 -15.95 4.65
CA HIS A 329 -11.53 -15.29 5.42
C HIS A 329 -11.18 -13.95 4.76
N ILE A 330 -11.79 -12.87 5.26
CA ILE A 330 -11.44 -11.51 4.86
C ILE A 330 -10.05 -11.21 5.42
N MET A 331 -9.07 -11.09 4.53
CA MET A 331 -7.71 -10.71 4.92
C MET A 331 -7.68 -9.20 5.22
N ILE A 332 -7.85 -8.84 6.49
CA ILE A 332 -7.67 -7.47 6.96
C ILE A 332 -6.17 -7.25 7.12
N ARG A 333 -5.57 -6.44 6.24
CA ARG A 333 -4.21 -5.96 6.41
C ARG A 333 -4.25 -4.60 7.12
N PRO A 334 -3.87 -4.49 8.40
CA PRO A 334 -3.80 -3.18 9.05
C PRO A 334 -2.73 -2.34 8.36
N TYR A 335 -3.11 -1.16 7.83
CA TYR A 335 -2.25 -0.28 7.03
C TYR A 335 -1.09 0.35 7.82
N GLY A 336 -1.14 0.25 9.15
CA GLY A 336 -0.04 0.63 10.02
C GLY A 336 -0.54 0.79 11.45
N LYS A 337 0.13 0.13 12.40
CA LYS A 337 -0.10 0.41 13.81
C LYS A 337 0.76 1.62 14.18
N ARG A 338 0.22 2.84 14.05
CA ARG A 338 0.93 4.04 14.51
C ARG A 338 0.84 4.09 16.03
N VAL A 339 1.83 3.53 16.71
CA VAL A 339 1.96 3.70 18.16
C VAL A 339 2.53 5.10 18.39
N THR A 340 1.66 6.07 18.63
CA THR A 340 2.06 7.39 19.09
C THR A 340 2.57 7.26 20.52
N PHE A 341 3.88 7.11 20.69
CA PHE A 341 4.49 7.11 22.01
C PHE A 341 4.54 8.55 22.52
N ASN A 342 3.77 8.85 23.55
CA ASN A 342 3.98 10.08 24.30
C ASN A 342 5.25 9.88 25.15
N LEU A 343 6.32 10.57 24.77
CA LEU A 343 7.66 10.47 25.37
C LEU A 343 7.64 10.66 26.90
N LEU A 344 6.62 11.34 27.44
CA LEU A 344 6.43 11.52 28.88
C LEU A 344 6.28 10.19 29.64
N PHE A 345 5.67 9.17 29.03
CA PHE A 345 5.54 7.85 29.66
C PHE A 345 6.81 6.99 29.52
N GLY A 346 7.80 7.41 28.71
CA GLY A 346 9.08 6.73 28.54
C GLY A 346 10.12 7.05 29.61
N ILE A 347 9.88 8.06 30.46
CA ILE A 347 10.83 8.56 31.46
C ILE A 347 11.36 7.44 32.39
N PRO A 348 10.52 6.54 32.95
CA PRO A 348 11.03 5.47 33.81
C PRO A 348 11.95 4.48 33.07
N ALA A 349 11.68 4.23 31.79
CA ALA A 349 12.49 3.34 30.97
C ALA A 349 13.85 3.95 30.64
N PHE A 350 13.92 5.26 30.38
CA PHE A 350 15.19 5.96 30.17
C PHE A 350 16.05 6.02 31.44
N ILE A 351 15.43 6.21 32.62
CA ILE A 351 16.12 6.14 33.90
C ILE A 351 16.71 4.74 34.14
N LEU A 352 15.92 3.69 33.89
CA LEU A 352 16.37 2.31 34.02
C LEU A 352 17.52 1.99 33.06
N ALA A 353 17.42 2.43 31.79
CA ALA A 353 18.47 2.25 30.80
C ALA A 353 19.77 2.96 31.21
N GLY A 354 19.67 4.18 31.75
CA GLY A 354 20.81 4.91 32.30
C GLY A 354 21.46 4.18 33.49
N ALA A 355 20.66 3.64 34.40
CA ALA A 355 21.16 2.86 35.53
C ALA A 355 21.87 1.57 35.08
N ILE A 356 21.31 0.86 34.10
CA ILE A 356 21.94 -0.35 33.53
C ILE A 356 23.26 0.00 32.84
N ALA A 357 23.28 1.08 32.05
CA ALA A 357 24.50 1.55 31.40
C ALA A 357 25.60 1.91 32.43
N ALA A 358 25.24 2.58 33.52
CA ALA A 358 26.15 2.89 34.60
C ALA A 358 26.70 1.61 35.28
N LEU A 359 25.84 0.61 35.54
CA LEU A 359 26.28 -0.67 36.10
C LEU A 359 27.24 -1.42 35.16
N ILE A 360 26.95 -1.44 33.86
CA ILE A 360 27.83 -2.04 32.84
C ILE A 360 29.17 -1.30 32.79
N PHE A 361 29.15 0.02 32.85
CA PHE A 361 30.35 0.85 32.83
C PHE A 361 31.21 0.63 34.08
N ILE A 362 30.61 0.58 35.26
CA ILE A 362 31.30 0.25 36.53
C ILE A 362 31.87 -1.17 36.46
N ALA A 363 31.13 -2.13 35.92
CA ALA A 363 31.60 -3.51 35.74
C ALA A 363 32.82 -3.54 34.81
N LEU A 364 32.77 -2.87 33.65
CA LEU A 364 33.87 -2.76 32.69
C LEU A 364 35.13 -2.17 33.36
N ILE A 365 34.99 -1.06 34.08
CA ILE A 365 36.08 -0.45 34.87
C ILE A 365 36.65 -1.47 35.85
N CYS A 366 35.82 -2.15 36.64
CA CYS A 366 36.28 -3.16 37.61
C CYS A 366 37.04 -4.32 36.96
N THR A 367 36.68 -4.70 35.73
CA THR A 367 37.42 -5.70 34.93
C THR A 367 38.74 -5.16 34.39
N CYS A 368 38.76 -3.94 33.84
CA CYS A 368 39.96 -3.32 33.26
C CYS A 368 41.03 -3.02 34.32
N PHE A 369 40.63 -2.58 35.51
CA PHE A 369 41.56 -2.29 36.62
C PHE A 369 41.92 -3.54 37.46
N GLY A 370 41.59 -4.75 37.00
CA GLY A 370 42.11 -6.01 37.55
C GLY A 370 41.57 -6.42 38.94
N GLY A 371 40.56 -5.71 39.46
CA GLY A 371 39.92 -6.05 40.74
C GLY A 371 39.08 -7.33 40.67
N ALA A 372 38.37 -7.54 39.55
CA ALA A 372 37.43 -8.63 39.35
C ALA A 372 37.89 -9.60 38.25
N SER A 373 38.70 -10.59 38.61
CA SER A 373 39.03 -11.71 37.73
C SER A 373 37.96 -12.81 37.84
N LEU A 374 37.50 -13.34 36.70
CA LEU A 374 36.60 -14.51 36.62
C LEU A 374 37.13 -15.71 37.42
N THR A 375 38.45 -15.82 37.53
CA THR A 375 39.14 -16.84 38.33
C THR A 375 38.91 -16.62 39.83
N ARG A 376 38.98 -15.36 40.31
CA ARG A 376 38.71 -15.00 41.71
C ARG A 376 37.23 -15.20 42.07
N MET A 377 36.31 -14.86 41.16
CA MET A 377 34.88 -15.12 41.36
C MET A 377 34.58 -16.62 41.45
N ARG A 378 35.11 -17.42 40.50
CA ARG A 378 34.99 -18.88 40.55
C ARG A 378 35.60 -19.48 41.82
N LEU A 379 36.70 -18.90 42.33
CA LEU A 379 37.30 -19.34 43.58
C LEU A 379 36.42 -19.01 44.79
N ARG A 380 35.84 -17.80 44.85
CA ARG A 380 34.92 -17.40 45.94
C ARG A 380 33.61 -18.21 45.93
N VAL A 381 33.03 -18.45 44.75
CA VAL A 381 31.83 -19.31 44.63
C VAL A 381 32.14 -20.73 45.11
N LYS A 382 33.33 -21.26 44.81
CA LYS A 382 33.78 -22.56 45.34
C LYS A 382 33.96 -22.55 46.86
N GLN A 383 34.45 -21.45 47.44
CA GLN A 383 34.63 -21.32 48.89
C GLN A 383 33.30 -21.24 49.66
N VAL A 384 32.23 -20.74 49.04
CA VAL A 384 30.89 -20.63 49.65
C VAL A 384 30.02 -21.87 49.42
N SER A 385 30.51 -22.86 48.66
CA SER A 385 29.77 -24.11 48.44
C SER A 385 29.63 -24.89 49.75
N ILE A 386 28.39 -25.09 50.20
CA ILE A 386 28.03 -25.75 51.46
C ILE A 386 28.73 -27.12 51.60
N GLY A 387 28.75 -27.93 50.54
CA GLY A 387 29.42 -29.23 50.55
C GLY A 387 30.94 -29.13 50.77
N ARG A 388 31.59 -28.10 50.22
CA ARG A 388 33.02 -27.85 50.42
C ARG A 388 33.33 -27.35 51.82
N VAL A 389 32.47 -26.50 52.37
CA VAL A 389 32.58 -26.04 53.76
C VAL A 389 32.47 -27.23 54.72
N PHE A 390 31.43 -28.05 54.60
CA PHE A 390 31.27 -29.22 55.48
C PHE A 390 32.39 -30.25 55.34
N THR A 391 32.82 -30.55 54.12
CA THR A 391 33.90 -31.54 53.91
C THR A 391 35.25 -31.02 54.37
N THR A 392 35.55 -29.73 54.29
CA THR A 392 36.77 -29.15 54.88
C THR A 392 36.72 -29.12 56.41
N PHE A 393 35.56 -28.87 57.03
CA PHE A 393 35.43 -28.92 58.48
C PHE A 393 35.47 -30.34 59.06
N LEU A 394 34.80 -31.30 58.42
CA LEU A 394 34.69 -32.68 58.93
C LEU A 394 35.86 -33.58 58.51
N TYR A 395 36.51 -33.29 57.38
CA TYR A 395 37.62 -34.09 56.85
C TYR A 395 38.79 -33.19 56.40
N PRO A 396 39.48 -32.51 57.34
CA PRO A 396 40.50 -31.51 57.02
C PRO A 396 41.72 -32.10 56.30
N HIS A 397 42.01 -33.40 56.45
CA HIS A 397 43.13 -34.06 55.79
C HIS A 397 42.88 -34.38 54.31
N THR A 398 41.63 -34.39 53.84
CA THR A 398 41.27 -34.80 52.47
C THR A 398 40.57 -33.72 51.65
N SER A 399 40.34 -32.53 52.22
CA SER A 399 39.61 -31.44 51.56
C SER A 399 40.21 -30.06 51.87
N ASN A 400 40.51 -29.28 50.83
CA ASN A 400 40.93 -27.88 50.94
C ASN A 400 39.98 -26.96 50.17
N LEU A 401 39.65 -25.79 50.72
CA LEU A 401 38.75 -24.79 50.10
C LEU A 401 39.28 -24.24 48.78
N THR A 402 40.59 -24.34 48.53
CA THR A 402 41.24 -23.91 47.28
C THR A 402 41.33 -25.00 46.21
N MET A 403 40.91 -26.23 46.50
CA MET A 403 41.03 -27.39 45.60
C MET A 403 40.10 -27.30 44.38
N THR A 404 40.47 -27.90 43.25
CA THR A 404 39.64 -27.83 42.03
C THR A 404 38.34 -28.65 42.16
N SER A 405 37.33 -28.37 41.31
CA SER A 405 36.02 -29.03 41.41
C SER A 405 36.06 -30.51 41.05
N SER A 406 36.92 -30.89 40.11
CA SER A 406 37.16 -32.28 39.71
C SER A 406 37.79 -33.08 40.85
N GLU A 407 38.81 -32.53 41.50
CA GLU A 407 39.50 -33.18 42.63
C GLU A 407 38.58 -33.33 43.83
N TRP A 408 37.85 -32.27 44.20
CA TRP A 408 36.92 -32.33 45.33
C TRP A 408 35.83 -33.37 45.13
N ARG A 409 35.28 -33.47 43.92
CA ARG A 409 34.27 -34.48 43.60
C ARG A 409 34.83 -35.90 43.71
N ARG A 410 36.07 -36.12 43.29
CA ARG A 410 36.71 -37.44 43.34
C ARG A 410 37.02 -37.90 44.76
N SER A 411 37.45 -36.99 45.65
CA SER A 411 37.85 -37.37 47.01
C SER A 411 36.75 -37.27 48.06
N ASN A 412 35.80 -36.34 47.88
CA ASN A 412 34.78 -36.05 48.90
C ASN A 412 33.35 -36.02 48.34
N GLY A 413 33.13 -36.23 47.04
CA GLY A 413 31.81 -36.12 46.41
C GLY A 413 30.80 -37.20 46.84
N GLU A 414 31.28 -38.37 47.28
CA GLU A 414 30.44 -39.48 47.74
C GLU A 414 30.23 -39.50 49.27
N LYS A 415 30.87 -38.57 50.00
CA LYS A 415 30.74 -38.51 51.46
C LYS A 415 29.37 -37.95 51.85
N THR A 416 28.60 -38.74 52.58
CA THR A 416 27.30 -38.32 53.11
C THR A 416 27.48 -37.64 54.46
N VAL A 417 27.00 -36.40 54.58
CA VAL A 417 27.01 -35.64 55.84
C VAL A 417 25.59 -35.58 56.37
N ARG A 418 25.36 -36.15 57.56
CA ARG A 418 24.11 -36.00 58.28
C ARG A 418 24.25 -34.85 59.27
N VAL A 419 23.46 -33.79 59.08
CA VAL A 419 23.47 -32.61 59.95
C VAL A 419 22.40 -32.81 61.02
N GLY A 420 22.79 -33.39 62.15
CA GLY A 420 22.06 -33.39 63.42
C GLY A 420 22.76 -32.48 64.45
N VAL A 421 22.11 -32.18 65.57
CA VAL A 421 22.59 -31.24 66.60
C VAL A 421 24.02 -31.58 67.05
N VAL A 422 24.95 -30.65 66.77
CA VAL A 422 26.40 -30.59 67.12
C VAL A 422 27.25 -31.79 66.68
N ALA A 423 28.14 -31.56 65.72
CA ALA A 423 29.22 -32.49 65.36
C ALA A 423 30.34 -32.42 66.40
N GLN A 424 30.61 -33.53 67.10
CA GLN A 424 31.88 -33.72 67.82
C GLN A 424 32.99 -34.10 66.83
N ARG A 425 34.19 -33.56 67.07
CA ARG A 425 35.43 -33.84 66.34
C ARG A 425 35.73 -35.34 66.48
N GLY A 426 35.70 -36.08 65.37
CA GLY A 426 35.96 -37.51 65.37
C GLY A 426 37.38 -37.80 65.83
N ASP A 427 37.52 -38.57 66.90
CA ASP A 427 38.74 -39.25 67.29
C ASP A 427 38.52 -40.75 67.05
N ASP A 428 39.55 -41.41 66.54
CA ASP A 428 39.50 -42.81 66.09
C ASP A 428 39.44 -43.74 67.30
N THR A 429 38.30 -44.39 67.56
CA THR A 429 38.15 -45.79 68.05
C THR A 429 36.71 -46.11 68.46
N GLU A 430 36.37 -47.39 68.35
CA GLU A 430 35.13 -48.09 68.75
C GLU A 430 33.94 -48.17 67.78
N ALA A 431 33.71 -49.43 67.40
CA ALA A 431 32.53 -49.93 66.72
C ALA A 431 31.32 -49.93 67.66
N THR A 432 30.18 -49.42 67.18
CA THR A 432 28.87 -49.79 67.75
C THR A 432 27.86 -50.09 66.65
N HIS A 433 27.17 -51.20 66.90
CA HIS A 433 26.20 -51.88 66.06
C HIS A 433 24.99 -51.01 65.69
N TYR A 434 24.62 -51.06 64.40
CA TYR A 434 23.24 -50.79 63.98
C TYR A 434 22.35 -51.95 64.46
N ARG A 435 21.37 -51.65 65.32
CA ARG A 435 20.18 -52.50 65.51
C ARG A 435 19.03 -51.93 64.70
N SER A 436 18.45 -52.82 63.91
CA SER A 436 17.31 -52.64 63.03
C SER A 436 16.04 -52.18 63.76
N ALA A 437 15.22 -51.41 63.03
CA ALA A 437 13.89 -50.96 63.38
C ALA A 437 12.90 -52.12 63.62
N PRO A 438 11.68 -51.81 64.11
CA PRO A 438 10.49 -52.41 63.53
C PRO A 438 9.52 -51.38 62.98
N ASP A 439 9.31 -51.52 61.67
CA ASP A 439 8.09 -51.40 60.87
C ASP A 439 6.84 -50.70 61.43
N SER A 440 6.35 -49.73 60.67
CA SER A 440 5.00 -49.82 60.10
C SER A 440 4.92 -49.14 58.72
N SER A 441 4.70 -50.00 57.72
CA SER A 441 4.03 -49.86 56.41
C SER A 441 3.20 -48.62 56.13
N TRP A 442 2.95 -48.16 54.90
CA TRP A 442 3.53 -48.26 53.55
C TRP A 442 2.62 -47.33 52.72
N ALA A 443 3.15 -46.42 51.90
CA ALA A 443 2.49 -46.02 50.66
C ALA A 443 3.51 -45.35 49.73
N GLU A 444 3.57 -45.88 48.52
CA GLU A 444 4.61 -45.75 47.51
C GLU A 444 4.67 -44.36 46.85
N LEU A 445 5.88 -43.93 46.47
CA LEU A 445 6.10 -42.94 45.39
C LEU A 445 7.23 -43.45 44.48
N PRO A 446 7.19 -43.10 43.18
CA PRO A 446 7.51 -44.04 42.11
C PRO A 446 8.98 -44.08 41.69
N LYS A 447 9.28 -45.18 40.99
CA LYS A 447 10.53 -45.48 40.28
C LYS A 447 11.01 -44.33 39.38
N LEU A 448 12.34 -44.25 39.32
CA LEU A 448 13.16 -43.55 38.31
C LEU A 448 12.58 -43.64 36.89
N VAL A 449 12.38 -42.48 36.24
CA VAL A 449 12.28 -42.37 34.79
C VAL A 449 13.52 -41.66 34.26
N LYS A 450 14.25 -42.37 33.40
CA LYS A 450 15.31 -41.85 32.53
C LYS A 450 14.73 -40.79 31.57
N GLY A 451 15.47 -39.69 31.45
CA GLY A 451 15.69 -38.94 30.21
C GLY A 451 14.48 -38.43 29.43
N GLN A 452 14.26 -37.11 29.44
CA GLN A 452 13.73 -36.43 28.27
C GLN A 452 14.30 -35.03 28.14
N LYS A 453 14.84 -34.75 26.95
CA LYS A 453 15.36 -33.47 26.48
C LYS A 453 14.25 -32.44 26.49
N THR A 454 14.48 -31.28 27.08
CA THR A 454 13.73 -30.06 26.79
C THR A 454 14.60 -29.14 25.94
N ALA A 455 14.21 -29.04 24.66
CA ALA A 455 14.64 -27.98 23.78
C ALA A 455 14.04 -26.66 24.28
N TYR A 456 14.90 -25.67 24.49
CA TYR A 456 14.50 -24.27 24.55
C TYR A 456 14.70 -23.70 23.16
N THR A 457 13.61 -23.35 22.50
CA THR A 457 13.60 -22.38 21.40
C THR A 457 13.50 -20.99 22.01
N LEU A 458 14.55 -20.21 21.79
CA LEU A 458 14.53 -18.76 21.64
C LEU A 458 15.11 -18.46 20.26
#